data_AF-A0A958ZJG1-F1
#
_entry.id   AF-A0A958ZJG1-F1
#
_cell.length_a   1.000
_cell.length_b   1.000
_cell.length_c   1.000
_cell.angle_alpha   90.00
_cell.angle_beta   90.00
_cell.angle_gamma   90.00
#
_symmetry.space_group_name_H-M   'P 1'
#
loop_
_entity.id
_entity.type
_entity.pdbx_description
1 polymer ?
#
loop_
_entity_poly.entity_id
_entity_poly.type
_entity_poly.pdbx_seq_one_letter_code
_entity_poly.pdbx_strand_id
1 'polypeptide(L)'
;EWWRESVGYCLKCDGDICIATQGKKACFSELVSDTAPAIIAMNGLVEIIDTEGMSKVKLEDIYTGDGVVSRNLSETAIVTAILLPLNQKYQWDYHKLRERESLEFTSLTSAITLDAQGKIKIALAGVDPKAVVVEATLGDDKENIIKKAVKGARAVDNDMYSRKYRRDMISVYLNRSFTKLGI
;
A
#
# COMPACT_ATOMS: atom_id res chain seq x y z
N GLU A 1 20.27 -8.48 15.92
CA GLU A 1 21.00 -7.56 16.79
C GLU A 1 22.33 -7.10 16.23
N TRP A 2 23.37 -7.94 16.19
CA TRP A 2 24.72 -7.56 15.77
C TRP A 2 24.83 -6.64 14.54
N TRP A 3 24.11 -6.95 13.44
CA TRP A 3 24.16 -6.12 12.23
C TRP A 3 23.59 -4.70 12.44
N ARG A 4 22.49 -4.58 13.20
CA ARG A 4 21.85 -3.28 13.47
C ARG A 4 22.75 -2.40 14.32
N GLU A 5 23.36 -2.99 15.35
CA GLU A 5 24.35 -2.32 16.19
C GLU A 5 25.55 -1.84 15.37
N SER A 6 26.06 -2.68 14.47
CA SER A 6 27.23 -2.36 13.63
C SER A 6 27.00 -1.17 12.70
N VAL A 7 25.75 -0.91 12.28
CA VAL A 7 25.39 0.24 11.44
C VAL A 7 24.82 1.42 12.23
N GLY A 8 24.78 1.34 13.56
CA GLY A 8 24.30 2.42 14.43
C GLY A 8 22.78 2.56 14.51
N TYR A 9 22.04 1.49 14.22
CA TYR A 9 20.57 1.45 14.20
C TYR A 9 19.93 2.42 13.19
N CYS A 10 18.60 2.49 13.17
CA CYS A 10 17.85 3.41 12.30
C CYS A 10 16.67 4.02 13.03
N LEU A 11 16.03 5.06 12.48
CA LEU A 11 14.87 5.74 13.09
C LEU A 11 13.76 4.79 13.59
N LYS A 12 13.58 3.63 12.94
CA LYS A 12 12.55 2.66 13.34
C LYS A 12 13.00 1.75 14.50
N CYS A 13 14.30 1.63 14.71
CA CYS A 13 14.92 0.70 15.65
C CYS A 13 15.86 1.47 16.59
N ASP A 14 15.41 2.58 17.18
CA ASP A 14 16.13 3.36 18.21
C ASP A 14 17.41 4.09 17.75
N GLY A 15 17.61 4.29 16.45
CA GLY A 15 18.62 5.18 15.88
C GLY A 15 18.09 6.58 15.55
N ASP A 16 18.96 7.47 15.07
CA ASP A 16 18.64 8.88 14.78
C ASP A 16 18.58 9.21 13.27
N ILE A 17 18.84 8.23 12.40
CA ILE A 17 18.81 8.39 10.93
C ILE A 17 17.98 7.32 10.22
N CYS A 18 17.38 7.68 9.09
CA CYS A 18 16.89 6.73 8.11
C CYS A 18 18.06 6.31 7.22
N ILE A 19 18.59 5.09 7.40
CA ILE A 19 19.72 4.58 6.61
C ILE A 19 19.45 4.63 5.10
N ALA A 20 18.20 4.39 4.66
CA ALA A 20 17.85 4.39 3.25
C ALA A 20 17.96 5.77 2.57
N THR A 21 17.65 6.85 3.29
CA THR A 21 17.61 8.21 2.72
C THR A 21 18.67 9.14 3.30
N GLN A 22 19.40 8.67 4.33
CA GLN A 22 20.31 9.47 5.16
C GLN A 22 19.63 10.68 5.84
N GLY A 23 18.30 10.71 5.88
CA GLY A 23 17.51 11.77 6.50
C GLY A 23 17.17 11.48 7.97
N LYS A 24 16.85 12.52 8.74
CA LYS A 24 16.48 12.40 10.17
C LYS A 24 14.99 12.58 10.47
N LYS A 25 14.17 12.88 9.45
CA LYS A 25 12.80 13.37 9.66
C LYS A 25 11.72 12.31 9.52
N ALA A 26 11.97 11.24 8.77
CA ALA A 26 10.94 10.26 8.44
C ALA A 26 11.55 8.90 8.15
N CYS A 27 10.84 7.84 8.55
CA CYS A 27 11.11 6.48 8.13
C CYS A 27 10.26 6.11 6.91
N PHE A 28 10.88 5.46 5.93
CA PHE A 28 10.25 5.04 4.68
C PHE A 28 10.14 3.52 4.55
N SER A 29 10.11 2.78 5.67
CA SER A 29 9.90 1.33 5.63
C SER A 29 8.58 1.01 4.94
N GLU A 30 8.63 0.15 3.94
CA GLU A 30 7.52 -0.02 3.01
C GLU A 30 6.41 -0.93 3.57
N LEU A 31 5.16 -0.64 3.20
CA LEU A 31 4.08 -1.60 3.35
C LEU A 31 4.26 -2.70 2.31
N VAL A 32 4.87 -3.82 2.70
CA VAL A 32 5.12 -4.98 1.82
C VAL A 32 4.00 -6.02 1.81
N SER A 33 2.78 -5.63 2.22
CA SER A 33 1.61 -6.52 2.21
C SER A 33 1.02 -6.66 0.81
N ASP A 34 0.82 -7.91 0.37
CA ASP A 34 0.10 -8.24 -0.86
C ASP A 34 -1.42 -8.16 -0.67
N THR A 35 -1.91 -8.59 0.49
CA THR A 35 -3.36 -8.72 0.75
C THR A 35 -4.02 -7.39 1.10
N ALA A 36 -3.31 -6.50 1.82
CA ALA A 36 -3.86 -5.21 2.23
C ALA A 36 -4.37 -4.36 1.05
N PRO A 37 -3.60 -4.13 -0.04
CA PRO A 37 -4.10 -3.35 -1.18
C PRO A 37 -5.33 -3.99 -1.84
N ALA A 38 -5.41 -5.32 -1.91
CA ALA A 38 -6.60 -6.00 -2.46
C ALA A 38 -7.86 -5.72 -1.62
N ILE A 39 -7.76 -5.84 -0.29
CA ILE A 39 -8.86 -5.54 0.63
C ILE A 39 -9.23 -4.05 0.56
N ILE A 40 -8.24 -3.15 0.53
CA ILE A 40 -8.46 -1.70 0.41
C ILE A 40 -9.18 -1.35 -0.89
N ALA A 41 -8.76 -1.92 -2.03
CA ALA A 41 -9.39 -1.71 -3.32
C ALA A 41 -10.86 -2.19 -3.35
N MET A 42 -11.20 -3.20 -2.54
CA MET A 42 -12.56 -3.69 -2.35
C MET A 42 -13.35 -2.94 -1.26
N ASN A 43 -12.86 -1.80 -0.76
CA ASN A 43 -13.48 -1.06 0.36
C ASN A 43 -13.66 -1.90 1.63
N GLY A 44 -12.73 -2.83 1.87
CA GLY A 44 -12.77 -3.68 3.04
C GLY A 44 -12.54 -2.91 4.35
N LEU A 45 -13.26 -3.33 5.37
CA LEU A 45 -13.10 -2.86 6.74
C LEU A 45 -12.36 -3.90 7.58
N VAL A 46 -11.79 -3.45 8.69
CA VAL A 46 -11.36 -4.33 9.78
C VAL A 46 -12.22 -4.05 11.00
N GLU A 47 -12.62 -5.13 11.67
CA GLU A 47 -13.22 -5.06 13.00
C GLU A 47 -12.11 -5.17 14.05
N ILE A 48 -12.15 -4.27 15.02
CA ILE A 48 -11.16 -4.14 16.08
C ILE A 48 -11.90 -4.19 17.41
N ILE A 49 -11.42 -5.01 18.34
CA ILE A 49 -11.79 -4.95 19.76
C ILE A 49 -10.65 -4.34 20.56
N ASP A 50 -11.01 -3.49 21.51
CA ASP A 50 -10.08 -2.84 22.44
C ASP A 50 -10.73 -2.69 23.82
N THR A 51 -10.04 -2.09 24.80
CA THR A 51 -10.54 -1.86 26.15
C THR A 51 -11.80 -0.97 26.18
N GLU A 52 -11.97 -0.12 25.17
CA GLU A 52 -13.13 0.77 25.02
C GLU A 52 -14.31 0.12 24.28
N GLY A 53 -14.11 -1.09 23.72
CA GLY A 53 -15.15 -1.84 23.01
C GLY A 53 -14.78 -2.21 21.58
N MET A 54 -15.79 -2.50 20.76
CA MET A 54 -15.62 -2.90 19.36
C MET A 54 -15.87 -1.73 18.40
N SER A 55 -15.05 -1.65 17.36
CA SER A 55 -15.19 -0.67 16.27
C SER A 55 -14.89 -1.29 14.91
N LYS A 56 -15.35 -0.62 13.85
CA LYS A 56 -15.06 -1.00 12.46
C LYS A 56 -14.48 0.21 11.74
N VAL A 57 -13.33 0.02 11.11
CA VAL A 57 -12.63 1.08 10.38
C VAL A 57 -12.21 0.58 9.01
N LYS A 58 -11.99 1.48 8.05
CA LYS A 58 -11.44 1.08 6.75
C LYS A 58 -10.02 0.56 6.93
N LEU A 59 -9.65 -0.47 6.17
CA LEU A 59 -8.30 -1.02 6.27
C LEU A 59 -7.22 0.03 5.92
N GLU A 60 -7.46 0.92 4.95
CA GLU A 60 -6.48 1.96 4.62
C GLU A 60 -6.21 2.94 5.77
N ASP A 61 -7.21 3.15 6.65
CA ASP A 61 -7.14 4.15 7.71
C ASP A 61 -6.32 3.67 8.91
N ILE A 62 -6.01 2.36 8.99
CA ILE A 62 -5.15 1.84 10.07
C ILE A 62 -3.68 2.19 9.87
N TYR A 63 -3.26 2.60 8.66
CA TYR A 63 -1.87 2.86 8.31
C TYR A 63 -1.58 4.36 8.28
N THR A 64 -0.62 4.80 9.09
CA THR A 64 -0.32 6.24 9.26
C THR A 64 0.41 6.83 8.07
N GLY A 65 1.24 6.03 7.38
CA GLY A 65 2.19 6.49 6.38
C GLY A 65 3.55 6.91 6.95
N ASP A 66 3.78 6.68 8.24
CA ASP A 66 5.08 6.79 8.91
C ASP A 66 5.67 5.39 9.11
N GLY A 67 6.92 5.18 8.66
CA GLY A 67 7.58 3.89 8.84
C GLY A 67 7.89 3.55 10.30
N VAL A 68 8.03 4.51 11.22
CA VAL A 68 8.26 4.28 12.65
C VAL A 68 6.95 3.80 13.30
N VAL A 69 5.94 4.67 13.30
CA VAL A 69 4.61 4.40 13.86
C VAL A 69 3.69 3.95 12.73
N SER A 70 3.85 2.70 12.26
CA SER A 70 3.18 2.25 11.02
C SER A 70 1.66 2.12 11.11
N ARG A 71 1.12 1.99 12.32
CA ARG A 71 -0.30 1.79 12.57
C ARG A 71 -0.81 2.73 13.65
N ASN A 72 -2.03 3.26 13.49
CA ASN A 72 -2.74 4.05 14.51
C ASN A 72 -3.70 3.16 15.32
N LEU A 73 -3.20 2.01 15.77
CA LEU A 73 -3.90 1.11 16.68
C LEU A 73 -3.29 1.26 18.08
N SER A 74 -4.11 1.15 19.12
CA SER A 74 -3.60 1.07 20.49
C SER A 74 -2.78 -0.21 20.69
N GLU A 75 -2.03 -0.29 21.78
CA GLU A 75 -1.26 -1.49 22.12
C GLU A 75 -2.14 -2.69 22.53
N THR A 76 -3.39 -2.43 22.90
CA THR A 76 -4.38 -3.43 23.34
C THR A 76 -5.37 -3.83 22.25
N ALA A 77 -5.36 -3.14 21.11
CA ALA A 77 -6.25 -3.40 19.99
C ALA A 77 -5.98 -4.77 19.34
N ILE A 78 -7.05 -5.55 19.14
CA ILE A 78 -7.03 -6.84 18.47
C ILE A 78 -7.93 -6.77 17.24
N VAL A 79 -7.38 -7.08 16.06
CA VAL A 79 -8.19 -7.25 14.83
C VAL A 79 -8.91 -8.59 14.91
N THR A 80 -10.24 -8.57 14.91
CA THR A 80 -11.09 -9.77 15.05
C THR A 80 -11.64 -10.28 13.72
N ALA A 81 -11.86 -9.38 12.76
CA ALA A 81 -12.42 -9.73 11.46
C ALA A 81 -11.97 -8.79 10.35
N ILE A 82 -12.02 -9.29 9.12
CA ILE A 82 -11.98 -8.51 7.88
C ILE A 82 -13.39 -8.57 7.28
N LEU A 83 -13.97 -7.42 6.96
CA LEU A 83 -15.34 -7.30 6.47
C LEU A 83 -15.32 -6.77 5.05
N LEU A 84 -15.80 -7.55 4.09
CA LEU A 84 -15.90 -7.16 2.68
C LEU A 84 -17.36 -6.88 2.30
N PRO A 85 -17.64 -5.83 1.50
CA PRO A 85 -18.99 -5.54 1.03
C PRO A 85 -19.45 -6.57 -0.02
N LEU A 86 -20.27 -7.54 0.40
CA LEU A 86 -20.77 -8.61 -0.48
C LEU A 86 -21.93 -8.19 -1.40
N ASN A 87 -22.48 -6.99 -1.19
CA ASN A 87 -23.57 -6.44 -1.99
C ASN A 87 -23.10 -5.76 -3.28
N GLN A 88 -21.80 -5.80 -3.57
CA GLN A 88 -21.20 -5.18 -4.76
C GLN A 88 -20.52 -6.23 -5.62
N LYS A 89 -20.67 -6.10 -6.95
CA LYS A 89 -19.90 -6.87 -7.92
C LYS A 89 -18.75 -6.02 -8.40
N TYR A 90 -17.55 -6.58 -8.36
CA TYR A 90 -16.34 -5.92 -8.85
C TYR A 90 -15.77 -6.71 -10.02
N GLN A 91 -15.37 -6.00 -11.07
CA GLN A 91 -14.27 -6.44 -11.91
C GLN A 91 -12.96 -6.01 -11.24
N TRP A 92 -11.89 -6.78 -11.41
CA TRP A 92 -10.64 -6.50 -10.73
C TRP A 92 -9.42 -6.97 -11.53
N ASP A 93 -8.29 -6.32 -11.27
CA ASP A 93 -6.98 -6.79 -11.72
C ASP A 93 -5.94 -6.63 -10.61
N TYR A 94 -4.94 -7.50 -10.63
CA TYR A 94 -3.90 -7.55 -9.61
C TYR A 94 -2.54 -7.86 -10.24
N HIS A 95 -1.55 -7.01 -9.95
CA HIS A 95 -0.18 -7.21 -10.38
C HIS A 95 0.76 -7.14 -9.18
N LYS A 96 1.77 -8.01 -9.17
CA LYS A 96 2.86 -8.01 -8.19
C LYS A 96 4.20 -7.99 -8.91
N LEU A 97 4.98 -6.94 -8.68
CA LEU A 97 6.37 -6.83 -9.12
C LEU A 97 7.28 -7.53 -8.10
N ARG A 98 8.11 -8.44 -8.60
CA ARG A 98 9.05 -9.23 -7.83
C ARG A 98 10.10 -9.83 -8.76
N GLU A 99 11.30 -10.07 -8.22
CA GLU A 99 12.42 -10.62 -8.98
C GLU A 99 12.20 -12.09 -9.35
N ARG A 100 11.69 -12.88 -8.39
CA ARG A 100 11.40 -14.31 -8.58
C ARG A 100 9.91 -14.55 -8.63
N GLU A 101 9.51 -15.65 -9.27
CA GLU A 101 8.10 -16.01 -9.42
C GLU A 101 7.42 -16.42 -8.11
N SER A 102 8.17 -16.67 -7.03
CA SER A 102 7.65 -17.03 -5.72
C SER A 102 8.59 -16.60 -4.59
N LEU A 103 8.09 -16.62 -3.35
CA LEU A 103 8.79 -16.31 -2.10
C LEU A 103 9.25 -14.86 -1.88
N GLU A 104 9.15 -14.00 -2.89
CA GLU A 104 9.46 -12.58 -2.73
C GLU A 104 8.31 -11.78 -2.13
N PHE A 105 8.67 -10.79 -1.31
CA PHE A 105 7.78 -9.68 -0.96
C PHE A 105 7.51 -8.81 -2.19
N THR A 106 6.53 -7.91 -2.07
CA THR A 106 6.21 -7.00 -3.16
C THR A 106 7.15 -5.82 -3.24
N SER A 107 7.72 -5.59 -4.42
CA SER A 107 8.37 -4.32 -4.77
C SER A 107 7.39 -3.32 -5.38
N LEU A 108 6.22 -3.79 -5.82
CA LEU A 108 5.07 -3.00 -6.20
C LEU A 108 3.89 -3.95 -6.35
N THR A 109 2.87 -3.77 -5.52
CA THR A 109 1.56 -4.41 -5.72
C THR A 109 0.62 -3.36 -6.26
N SER A 110 -0.14 -3.70 -7.31
CA SER A 110 -1.23 -2.89 -7.84
C SER A 110 -2.50 -3.70 -7.80
N ALA A 111 -3.44 -3.30 -6.95
CA ALA A 111 -4.79 -3.83 -6.92
C ALA A 111 -5.76 -2.76 -7.42
N ILE A 112 -6.63 -3.12 -8.36
CA ILE A 112 -7.64 -2.22 -8.92
C ILE A 112 -8.98 -2.92 -9.02
N THR A 113 -10.03 -2.21 -8.66
CA THR A 113 -11.43 -2.65 -8.78
C THR A 113 -12.21 -1.65 -9.63
N LEU A 114 -13.20 -2.17 -10.36
CA LEU A 114 -14.23 -1.42 -11.06
C LEU A 114 -15.59 -1.99 -10.63
N ASP A 115 -16.44 -1.17 -10.01
CA ASP A 115 -17.79 -1.59 -9.64
C ASP A 115 -18.81 -1.36 -10.76
N ALA A 116 -20.04 -1.85 -10.55
CA ALA A 116 -21.13 -1.73 -11.52
C ALA A 116 -21.61 -0.28 -11.74
N GLN A 117 -21.25 0.64 -10.85
CA GLN A 117 -21.53 2.08 -10.95
C GLN A 117 -20.42 2.82 -11.70
N GLY A 118 -19.38 2.13 -12.12
CA GLY A 118 -18.22 2.71 -12.80
C GLY A 118 -17.20 3.32 -11.84
N LYS A 119 -17.28 3.09 -10.53
CA LYS A 119 -16.25 3.57 -9.58
C LYS A 119 -15.00 2.72 -9.71
N ILE A 120 -13.86 3.38 -9.83
CA ILE A 120 -12.54 2.78 -9.88
C ILE A 120 -11.84 3.05 -8.54
N LYS A 121 -11.33 2.01 -7.89
CA LYS A 121 -10.45 2.16 -6.71
C LYS A 121 -9.15 1.40 -6.95
N ILE A 122 -8.04 2.13 -6.83
CA ILE A 122 -6.67 1.62 -6.99
C ILE A 122 -6.00 1.69 -5.62
N ALA A 123 -5.33 0.61 -5.23
CA ALA A 123 -4.46 0.56 -4.06
C ALA A 123 -3.10 0.00 -4.45
N LEU A 124 -2.04 0.74 -4.13
CA LEU A 124 -0.66 0.33 -4.37
C LEU A 124 0.08 0.07 -3.05
N ALA A 125 0.86 -1.02 -3.00
CA ALA A 125 1.76 -1.34 -1.89
C ALA A 125 3.21 -1.55 -2.40
N GLY A 126 4.19 -1.60 -1.49
CA GLY A 126 5.61 -1.70 -1.84
C GLY A 126 6.23 -0.42 -2.38
N VAL A 127 5.54 0.73 -2.24
CA VAL A 127 6.03 2.04 -2.75
C VAL A 127 5.88 3.20 -1.76
N ASP A 128 5.35 2.91 -0.56
CA ASP A 128 5.22 3.84 0.56
C ASP A 128 4.99 3.07 1.88
N PRO A 129 5.17 3.67 3.09
CA PRO A 129 4.85 3.02 4.36
C PRO A 129 3.36 2.70 4.58
N LYS A 130 2.47 3.22 3.73
CA LYS A 130 1.06 2.86 3.68
C LYS A 130 0.63 2.62 2.23
N ALA A 131 -0.57 2.06 2.03
CA ALA A 131 -1.08 1.91 0.68
C ALA A 131 -1.33 3.29 0.03
N VAL A 132 -0.90 3.45 -1.22
CA VAL A 132 -1.29 4.61 -2.03
C VAL A 132 -2.66 4.32 -2.63
N VAL A 133 -3.67 5.09 -2.23
CA VAL A 133 -5.05 4.91 -2.68
C VAL A 133 -5.42 6.01 -3.67
N VAL A 134 -5.96 5.63 -4.81
CA VAL A 134 -6.50 6.54 -5.82
C VAL A 134 -7.92 6.10 -6.17
N GLU A 135 -8.87 7.03 -6.08
CA GLU A 135 -10.24 6.83 -6.54
C GLU A 135 -10.49 7.64 -7.82
N ALA A 136 -11.26 7.07 -8.74
CA ALA A 136 -11.68 7.66 -10.01
C ALA A 136 -13.02 7.06 -10.45
N THR A 137 -13.55 7.55 -11.57
CA THR A 137 -14.76 7.02 -12.21
C THR A 137 -14.45 6.67 -13.67
N LEU A 138 -15.17 5.69 -14.22
CA LEU A 138 -15.11 5.34 -15.64
C LEU A 138 -15.33 6.58 -16.50
N GLY A 139 -14.42 6.83 -17.44
CA GLY A 139 -14.39 8.04 -18.28
C GLY A 139 -13.45 9.14 -17.79
N ASP A 140 -12.93 9.06 -16.57
CA ASP A 140 -11.87 9.97 -16.09
C ASP A 140 -10.57 9.80 -16.92
N ASP A 141 -9.79 10.87 -17.02
CA ASP A 141 -8.50 10.85 -17.71
C ASP A 141 -7.49 9.90 -17.04
N LYS A 142 -7.15 8.83 -17.76
CA LYS A 142 -6.21 7.77 -17.33
C LYS A 142 -4.84 8.33 -16.99
N GLU A 143 -4.35 9.33 -17.74
CA GLU A 143 -3.06 9.93 -17.45
C GLU A 143 -3.06 10.64 -16.09
N ASN A 144 -4.12 11.36 -15.77
CA ASN A 144 -4.28 12.01 -14.48
C ASN A 144 -4.38 11.00 -13.34
N ILE A 145 -5.09 9.88 -13.52
CA ILE A 145 -5.15 8.79 -12.54
C ILE A 145 -3.74 8.24 -12.26
N ILE A 146 -2.96 7.94 -13.30
CA ILE A 146 -1.57 7.47 -13.17
C ILE A 146 -0.69 8.52 -12.50
N LYS A 147 -0.80 9.80 -12.88
CA LYS A 147 -0.05 10.90 -12.25
C LYS A 147 -0.33 11.00 -10.75
N LYS A 148 -1.60 10.86 -10.32
CA LYS A 148 -1.97 10.83 -8.89
C LYS A 148 -1.32 9.65 -8.16
N ALA A 149 -1.39 8.45 -8.74
CA ALA A 149 -0.80 7.25 -8.17
C ALA A 149 0.73 7.38 -8.01
N VAL A 150 1.41 7.82 -9.06
CA VAL A 150 2.87 8.07 -9.06
C VAL A 150 3.26 9.19 -8.10
N LYS A 151 2.42 10.22 -7.91
CA LYS A 151 2.66 11.28 -6.93
C LYS A 151 2.58 10.77 -5.49
N GLY A 152 1.64 9.88 -5.19
CA GLY A 152 1.49 9.28 -3.85
C GLY A 152 2.58 8.27 -3.51
N ALA A 153 3.14 7.58 -4.51
CA ALA A 153 4.19 6.58 -4.34
C ALA A 153 5.57 7.23 -4.10
N ARG A 154 5.89 7.62 -2.85
CA ARG A 154 7.16 8.32 -2.55
C ARG A 154 8.36 7.52 -3.07
N ALA A 155 8.41 6.22 -2.75
CA ALA A 155 9.46 5.24 -3.04
C ALA A 155 10.88 5.73 -2.74
N VAL A 156 11.73 4.92 -2.12
CA VAL A 156 13.13 5.27 -1.85
C VAL A 156 14.04 4.10 -2.21
N ASP A 157 15.35 4.26 -2.21
CA ASP A 157 16.25 3.16 -2.59
C ASP A 157 16.48 2.22 -1.39
N ASN A 158 15.44 1.49 -1.00
CA ASN A 158 15.39 0.52 0.12
C ASN A 158 14.79 -0.84 -0.27
N ASP A 159 14.67 -1.10 -1.57
CA ASP A 159 14.14 -2.34 -2.16
C ASP A 159 15.12 -2.88 -3.20
N MET A 160 14.92 -4.13 -3.67
CA MET A 160 15.73 -4.76 -4.72
C MET A 160 15.67 -4.00 -6.05
N TYR A 161 14.51 -3.40 -6.36
CA TYR A 161 14.36 -2.55 -7.52
C TYR A 161 14.56 -1.07 -7.16
N SER A 162 15.27 -0.36 -8.04
CA SER A 162 15.47 1.08 -7.91
C SER A 162 14.14 1.84 -7.78
N ARG A 163 14.18 2.96 -7.05
CA ARG A 163 13.06 3.91 -6.94
C ARG A 163 12.45 4.26 -8.31
N LYS A 164 13.31 4.51 -9.31
CA LYS A 164 12.87 4.86 -10.66
C LYS A 164 12.06 3.73 -11.30
N TYR A 165 12.59 2.52 -11.29
CA TYR A 165 11.95 1.38 -11.93
C TYR A 165 10.58 1.08 -11.29
N ARG A 166 10.50 1.06 -9.97
CA ARG A 166 9.23 0.83 -9.25
C ARG A 166 8.18 1.88 -9.60
N ARG A 167 8.57 3.15 -9.70
CA ARG A 167 7.66 4.25 -10.10
C ARG A 167 7.23 4.15 -11.57
N ASP A 168 8.12 3.76 -12.47
CA ASP A 168 7.79 3.56 -13.89
C ASP A 168 6.80 2.38 -14.06
N MET A 169 6.96 1.31 -13.28
CA MET A 169 6.09 0.13 -13.31
C MET A 169 4.65 0.40 -12.86
N ILE A 170 4.40 1.45 -12.07
CA ILE A 170 3.03 1.88 -11.73
C ILE A 170 2.24 2.18 -13.00
N SER A 171 2.83 2.95 -13.93
CA SER A 171 2.18 3.27 -15.20
C SER A 171 1.92 2.02 -16.03
N VAL A 172 2.88 1.08 -16.07
CA VAL A 172 2.75 -0.17 -16.82
C VAL A 172 1.60 -1.03 -16.30
N TYR A 173 1.52 -1.25 -14.98
CA TYR A 173 0.47 -2.08 -14.37
C TYR A 173 -0.91 -1.44 -14.45
N LEU A 174 -1.01 -0.12 -14.27
CA LEU A 174 -2.28 0.58 -14.40
C LEU A 174 -2.79 0.53 -15.85
N ASN A 175 -1.94 0.78 -16.85
CA ASN A 175 -2.35 0.66 -18.26
C ASN A 175 -2.79 -0.76 -18.64
N ARG A 176 -2.07 -1.80 -18.17
CA ARG A 176 -2.49 -3.20 -18.38
C ARG A 176 -3.85 -3.48 -17.76
N SER A 177 -4.06 -2.98 -16.54
CA SER A 177 -5.32 -3.16 -15.84
C SER A 177 -6.47 -2.42 -16.50
N PHE A 178 -6.26 -1.18 -16.97
CA PHE A 178 -7.28 -0.43 -17.70
C PHE A 178 -7.72 -1.17 -18.96
N THR A 179 -6.77 -1.66 -19.76
CA THR A 179 -7.06 -2.47 -20.95
C THR A 179 -7.84 -3.73 -20.59
N LYS A 180 -7.45 -4.46 -19.54
CA LYS A 180 -8.13 -5.70 -19.13
C LYS A 180 -9.56 -5.45 -18.61
N LEU A 181 -9.77 -4.35 -17.90
CA LEU A 181 -11.04 -4.00 -17.28
C LEU A 181 -11.97 -3.20 -18.20
N GLY A 182 -11.51 -2.83 -19.40
CA GLY A 182 -12.28 -1.99 -20.32
C GLY A 182 -12.51 -0.56 -19.78
N ILE A 183 -11.62 -0.09 -18.91
CA ILE A 183 -11.55 1.31 -18.45
C ILE A 183 -10.88 2.13 -19.53
#